data_AF-A0A969M6D1-F1
#
_entry.id   AF-A0A969M6D1-F1
#
_cell.length_a   1.000
_cell.length_b   1.000
_cell.length_c   1.000
_cell.angle_alpha   90.00
_cell.angle_beta   90.00
_cell.angle_gamma   90.00
#
_symmetry.space_group_name_H-M   'P 1'
#
loop_
_entity.id
_entity.type
_entity.pdbx_description
1 polymer ?
#
loop_
_entity_poly.entity_id
_entity_poly.type
_entity_poly.pdbx_seq_one_letter_code
_entity_poly.pdbx_strand_id
1 'polypeptide(L)'
;MTMGIYFLTLAVLVLTSFFLVRSRAASMAMAASRQQINVHSMPLYHGLLASTLVLVAMLAVYAIGAPALSRYAQSTALAMLPAELTKDALRTGASYRDIQNIATGVFQGTPTPELQAARTPT
;
A
#
# COMPACT_ATOMS: atom_id res chain seq x y z
N MET A 1 4.59 7.51 8.40
CA MET A 1 5.93 7.02 7.99
C MET A 1 5.88 5.69 7.19
N THR A 2 4.71 5.26 6.69
CA THR A 2 4.50 3.94 6.04
C THR A 2 4.54 3.99 4.51
N MET A 3 4.09 5.09 3.89
CA MET A 3 4.05 5.21 2.41
C MET A 3 5.44 5.20 1.77
N GLY A 4 6.42 5.89 2.39
CA GLY A 4 7.79 5.91 1.89
C GLY A 4 8.43 4.52 1.84
N ILE A 5 8.21 3.70 2.89
CA ILE A 5 8.71 2.32 2.95
C ILE A 5 8.04 1.46 1.89
N TYR A 6 6.74 1.64 1.66
CA TYR A 6 6.01 0.91 0.63
C TYR A 6 6.59 1.15 -0.77
N PHE A 7 6.74 2.42 -1.17
CA PHE A 7 7.27 2.76 -2.49
C PHE A 7 8.76 2.44 -2.63
N LEU A 8 9.53 2.54 -1.55
CA LEU A 8 10.92 2.07 -1.53
C LEU A 8 11.00 0.55 -1.76
N THR A 9 10.16 -0.21 -1.07
CA THR A 9 10.08 -1.68 -1.23
C THR A 9 9.65 -2.04 -2.64
N LEU A 10 8.65 -1.33 -3.20
CA LEU A 10 8.24 -1.47 -4.59
C LEU A 10 9.42 -1.26 -5.55
N ALA A 11 10.15 -0.16 -5.41
CA ALA A 11 11.30 0.14 -6.26
C ALA A 11 12.36 -0.96 -6.17
N VAL A 12 12.69 -1.41 -4.96
CA VAL A 12 13.65 -2.49 -4.74
C VAL A 12 13.17 -3.79 -5.39
N LEU A 13 11.90 -4.18 -5.22
CA LEU A 13 11.35 -5.40 -5.82
C LEU A 13 11.30 -5.36 -7.35
N VAL A 14 10.95 -4.22 -7.94
CA VAL A 14 10.95 -4.02 -9.39
C VAL A 14 12.36 -4.16 -9.97
N LEU A 15 13.35 -3.51 -9.35
CA LEU A 15 14.74 -3.59 -9.80
C LEU A 15 15.31 -4.99 -9.61
N THR A 16 15.14 -5.58 -8.43
CA THR A 16 15.65 -6.92 -8.13
C THR A 16 15.03 -7.98 -9.02
N SER A 17 13.70 -7.97 -9.22
CA SER A 17 13.04 -8.90 -10.14
C SER A 17 13.54 -8.76 -11.58
N PHE A 18 13.71 -7.53 -12.08
CA PHE A 18 14.28 -7.29 -13.41
C PHE A 18 15.66 -7.94 -13.57
N PHE A 19 16.60 -7.62 -12.66
CA PHE A 19 17.98 -8.09 -12.77
C PHE A 19 18.11 -9.60 -12.53
N LEU A 20 17.39 -10.16 -11.57
CA LEU A 20 17.42 -11.60 -11.28
C LEU A 20 16.85 -12.43 -12.44
N VAL A 21 15.71 -12.02 -13.00
CA VAL A 21 15.09 -12.78 -14.09
C VAL A 21 15.86 -12.60 -15.40
N ARG A 22 16.33 -11.38 -15.69
CA ARG A 22 17.17 -11.12 -16.87
C ARG A 22 18.48 -11.92 -16.84
N SER A 23 19.17 -11.94 -15.70
CA SER A 23 20.44 -12.67 -15.56
C SER A 23 20.24 -14.18 -15.71
N ARG A 24 19.19 -14.73 -15.09
CA ARG A 24 18.81 -16.14 -15.26
C ARG A 24 18.48 -16.47 -16.72
N ALA A 25 17.65 -15.66 -17.37
CA ALA A 25 17.30 -15.86 -18.79
C ALA A 25 18.54 -15.79 -19.70
N ALA A 26 19.47 -14.88 -19.43
CA ALA A 26 20.73 -14.78 -20.16
C ALA A 26 21.60 -16.04 -19.97
N SER A 27 21.75 -16.54 -18.75
CA SER A 27 22.49 -17.80 -18.50
C SER A 27 21.87 -18.99 -19.22
N MET A 28 20.53 -19.05 -19.29
CA MET A 28 19.82 -20.12 -19.98
C MET A 28 20.01 -20.01 -21.50
N ALA A 29 19.96 -18.81 -22.07
CA ALA A 29 20.23 -18.60 -23.50
C ALA A 29 21.67 -19.02 -23.89
N MET A 30 22.66 -18.75 -23.03
CA MET A 30 24.05 -19.18 -23.25
C MET A 30 24.27 -20.68 -23.08
N ALA A 31 23.49 -21.36 -22.24
CA ALA A 31 23.53 -22.81 -22.10
C ALA A 31 22.80 -23.50 -23.26
N ALA A 32 21.67 -22.94 -23.68
CA ALA A 32 20.83 -23.43 -24.76
C ALA A 32 21.54 -23.48 -26.11
N SER A 33 22.45 -22.52 -26.38
CA SER A 33 23.30 -22.53 -27.57
C SER A 33 24.27 -23.72 -27.64
N ARG A 34 24.63 -24.33 -26.50
CA ARG A 34 25.44 -25.57 -26.48
C ARG A 34 24.62 -26.84 -26.72
N GLN A 35 23.30 -26.76 -26.56
CA GLN A 35 22.41 -27.93 -26.48
C GLN A 35 21.31 -27.94 -27.55
N GLN A 36 21.43 -27.11 -28.59
CA GLN A 36 20.41 -26.90 -29.64
C GLN A 36 19.00 -26.58 -29.09
N ILE A 37 18.91 -25.97 -27.92
CA ILE A 37 17.63 -25.48 -27.39
C ILE A 37 17.42 -24.08 -27.96
N ASN A 38 16.35 -23.89 -28.73
CA ASN A 38 16.05 -22.59 -29.34
C ASN A 38 15.14 -21.76 -28.40
N VAL A 39 15.72 -20.74 -27.76
CA VAL A 39 14.99 -19.81 -26.89
C VAL A 39 14.40 -18.68 -27.73
N HIS A 40 13.06 -18.62 -27.86
CA HIS A 40 12.38 -17.67 -28.76
C HIS A 40 12.39 -16.21 -28.29
N SER A 41 12.59 -15.95 -27.00
CA SER A 41 12.52 -14.61 -26.41
C SER A 41 13.87 -14.14 -25.88
N MET A 42 14.19 -12.86 -26.13
CA MET A 42 15.40 -12.25 -25.58
C MET A 42 15.32 -12.14 -24.05
N PRO A 43 16.43 -12.33 -23.31
CA PRO A 43 16.47 -12.21 -21.86
C PRO A 43 15.90 -10.92 -21.29
N LEU A 44 15.98 -9.84 -22.06
CA LEU A 44 15.44 -8.53 -21.70
C LEU A 44 13.90 -8.56 -21.54
N TYR A 45 13.18 -9.29 -22.40
CA TYR A 45 11.71 -9.39 -22.30
C TYR A 45 11.27 -10.09 -21.02
N HIS A 46 11.99 -11.12 -20.58
CA HIS A 46 11.67 -11.80 -19.32
C HIS A 46 11.90 -10.90 -18.11
N GLY A 47 12.98 -10.12 -18.11
CA GLY A 47 13.23 -9.12 -17.07
C GLY A 47 12.10 -8.08 -17.00
N LEU A 48 11.73 -7.48 -18.15
CA LEU A 48 10.66 -6.48 -18.22
C LEU A 48 9.30 -7.05 -17.82
N LEU A 49 8.97 -8.27 -18.25
CA LEU A 49 7.73 -8.94 -17.89
C LEU A 49 7.65 -9.14 -16.36
N ALA A 50 8.72 -9.66 -15.75
CA ALA A 50 8.76 -9.90 -14.31
C ALA A 50 8.62 -8.59 -13.51
N SER A 51 9.36 -7.55 -13.89
CA SER A 51 9.29 -6.26 -13.22
C SER A 51 7.92 -5.58 -13.38
N THR A 52 7.30 -5.74 -14.55
CA THR A 52 5.95 -5.20 -14.82
C THR A 52 4.90 -5.93 -13.97
N LEU A 53 4.99 -7.27 -13.85
CA LEU A 53 4.08 -8.03 -13.00
C LEU A 53 4.19 -7.62 -11.53
N VAL A 54 5.41 -7.44 -11.02
CA VAL A 54 5.65 -6.95 -9.65
C VAL A 54 5.07 -5.55 -9.47
N LEU A 55 5.35 -4.64 -10.41
CA LEU A 55 4.85 -3.27 -10.36
C LEU A 55 3.32 -3.24 -10.34
N VAL A 56 2.67 -3.94 -11.27
CA VAL A 56 1.21 -3.97 -11.40
C VAL A 56 0.56 -4.58 -10.16
N ALA A 57 1.09 -5.70 -9.65
CA ALA A 57 0.55 -6.35 -8.46
C ALA A 57 0.62 -5.43 -7.23
N MET A 58 1.77 -4.77 -7.01
CA MET A 58 1.93 -3.83 -5.90
C MET A 58 1.07 -2.57 -6.08
N LEU A 59 0.94 -2.04 -7.29
CA LEU A 59 0.03 -0.92 -7.52
C LEU A 59 -1.43 -1.30 -7.26
N ALA A 60 -1.85 -2.51 -7.63
CA ALA A 60 -3.19 -3.02 -7.34
C ALA A 60 -3.43 -3.14 -5.83
N VAL A 61 -2.48 -3.70 -5.08
CA VAL A 61 -2.55 -3.80 -3.61
C VAL A 61 -2.69 -2.40 -2.99
N TYR A 62 -1.91 -1.42 -3.45
CA TYR A 62 -2.00 -0.06 -2.93
C TYR A 62 -3.33 0.61 -3.28
N ALA A 63 -3.71 0.56 -4.56
CA ALA A 63 -4.91 1.22 -5.09
C ALA A 63 -6.19 0.70 -4.44
N ILE A 64 -6.23 -0.58 -4.06
CA ILE A 64 -7.38 -1.19 -3.38
C ILE A 64 -7.24 -1.06 -1.86
N GLY A 65 -6.06 -1.36 -1.31
CA GLY A 65 -5.81 -1.43 0.12
C GLY A 65 -5.92 -0.06 0.80
N ALA A 66 -5.40 1.00 0.19
CA ALA A 66 -5.45 2.35 0.78
C ALA A 66 -6.89 2.86 1.00
N PRO A 67 -7.79 2.87 -0.01
CA PRO A 67 -9.16 3.31 0.20
C PRO A 67 -9.95 2.34 1.08
N ALA A 68 -9.72 1.02 0.98
CA ALA A 68 -10.39 0.04 1.82
C ALA A 68 -10.04 0.26 3.30
N LEU A 69 -8.76 0.43 3.61
CA LEU A 69 -8.29 0.70 4.97
C LEU A 69 -8.81 2.04 5.49
N SER A 70 -8.83 3.08 4.65
CA SER A 70 -9.37 4.38 5.04
C SER A 70 -10.86 4.30 5.38
N ARG A 71 -11.65 3.58 4.58
CA ARG A 71 -13.08 3.39 4.85
C ARG A 71 -13.32 2.58 6.11
N TYR A 72 -12.55 1.51 6.29
CA TYR A 72 -12.62 0.67 7.48
C TYR A 72 -12.28 1.48 8.75
N ALA A 73 -11.14 2.17 8.77
CA ALA A 73 -10.73 3.00 9.89
C ALA A 73 -11.75 4.10 10.22
N GLN A 74 -12.32 4.75 9.20
CA GLN A 74 -13.39 5.73 9.41
C GLN A 74 -14.65 5.09 10.00
N SER A 75 -15.10 3.95 9.48
CA SER A 75 -16.29 3.27 10.00
C SER A 75 -16.11 2.84 11.46
N THR A 76 -14.95 2.28 11.82
CA THR A 76 -14.66 1.84 13.18
C THR A 76 -14.54 3.02 14.14
N ALA A 77 -13.86 4.10 13.73
CA ALA A 77 -13.74 5.30 14.55
C ALA A 77 -15.12 5.92 14.85
N LEU A 78 -15.98 6.03 13.84
CA LEU A 78 -17.33 6.60 14.00
C LEU A 78 -18.28 5.69 14.80
N ALA A 79 -18.09 4.37 14.76
CA ALA A 79 -18.89 3.43 15.56
C ALA A 79 -18.66 3.57 17.07
N MET A 80 -17.51 4.13 17.48
CA MET A 80 -17.18 4.39 18.88
C MET A 80 -17.75 5.73 19.40
N LEU A 81 -18.33 6.56 18.53
CA LEU A 81 -18.85 7.87 18.92
C LEU A 81 -20.33 7.78 19.37
N PRO A 82 -20.74 8.62 20.35
CA PRO A 82 -22.14 8.79 20.70
C PRO A 82 -22.99 9.20 19.48
N ALA A 83 -24.26 8.79 19.47
CA ALA A 83 -25.20 9.10 18.40
C ALA A 83 -25.39 10.62 18.20
N GLU A 84 -25.19 11.42 19.24
CA GLU A 84 -25.26 12.89 19.20
C GLU A 84 -24.21 13.52 18.28
N LEU A 85 -23.04 12.87 18.15
CA LEU A 85 -21.92 13.35 17.34
C LEU A 85 -21.96 12.83 15.90
N THR A 86 -22.76 11.78 15.63
CA THR A 86 -22.90 11.17 14.30
C THR A 86 -24.22 11.51 13.58
N LYS A 87 -25.14 12.21 14.26
CA LYS A 87 -26.47 12.61 13.73
C LYS A 87 -26.42 13.60 12.56
N ASP A 88 -25.41 14.46 12.49
CA ASP A 88 -25.26 15.51 11.46
C ASP A 88 -23.94 15.30 10.69
N ALA A 89 -24.00 15.29 9.36
CA ALA A 89 -22.84 15.14 8.49
C ALA A 89 -21.72 16.16 8.80
N LEU A 90 -22.07 17.39 9.17
CA LEU A 90 -21.09 18.41 9.57
C LEU A 90 -20.40 18.06 10.88
N ARG A 91 -21.15 17.56 11.87
CA ARG A 91 -20.60 17.14 13.17
C ARG A 91 -19.77 15.86 13.06
N THR A 92 -20.21 14.91 12.24
CA THR A 92 -19.45 13.70 11.92
C THR A 92 -18.11 14.06 11.28
N GLY A 93 -18.11 14.98 10.31
CA GLY A 93 -16.89 15.43 9.64
C GLY A 93 -15.95 16.25 10.52
N ALA A 94 -16.48 17.03 11.47
CA ALA A 94 -15.68 17.73 12.48
C ALA A 94 -15.05 16.73 13.48
N SER A 95 -15.86 15.83 14.04
CA SER A 95 -15.41 14.83 15.02
C SER A 95 -14.37 13.89 14.42
N TYR A 96 -14.54 13.45 13.17
CA TYR A 96 -13.54 12.62 12.49
C TYR A 96 -12.20 13.35 12.29
N ARG A 97 -12.23 14.64 11.97
CA ARG A 97 -11.02 15.48 11.90
C ARG A 97 -10.35 15.60 13.25
N ASP A 98 -11.12 15.78 14.32
CA ASP A 98 -10.57 15.87 15.66
C ASP A 98 -9.91 14.55 16.08
N ILE A 99 -10.53 13.40 15.79
CA ILE A 99 -9.93 12.07 15.98
C ILE A 99 -8.60 11.96 15.23
N GLN A 100 -8.54 12.39 13.95
CA GLN A 100 -7.31 12.41 13.17
C GLN A 100 -6.24 13.33 13.77
N ASN A 101 -6.62 14.52 14.22
CA ASN A 101 -5.72 15.49 14.86
C ASN A 101 -5.17 14.94 16.18
N ILE A 102 -5.98 14.24 16.97
CA ILE A 102 -5.55 13.57 18.20
C ILE A 102 -4.59 12.43 17.85
N ALA A 103 -4.92 11.63 16.84
CA ALA A 103 -4.08 10.52 16.39
C ALA A 103 -2.69 10.99 15.93
N THR A 104 -2.63 12.12 15.23
CA THR A 104 -1.41 12.74 14.69
C THR A 104 -0.70 13.67 15.67
N GLY A 105 -1.27 13.93 16.85
CA GLY A 105 -0.67 14.81 17.87
C GLY A 105 -0.75 16.31 17.57
N VAL A 106 -1.62 16.71 16.63
CA VAL A 106 -1.81 18.12 16.20
C VAL A 106 -3.06 18.74 16.86
N PHE A 107 -3.82 17.97 17.63
CA PHE A 107 -5.02 18.46 18.31
C PHE A 107 -4.71 19.58 19.31
N GLN A 108 -5.44 20.68 19.22
CA GLN A 108 -5.32 21.81 20.15
C GLN A 108 -6.48 21.78 21.14
N GLY A 109 -6.16 21.67 22.42
CA GLY A 109 -7.13 21.59 23.52
C GLY A 109 -7.12 20.25 24.25
N THR A 110 -8.09 20.05 25.14
CA THR A 110 -8.25 18.81 25.90
C THR A 110 -9.24 17.88 25.18
N PRO A 111 -8.82 16.69 24.70
CA PRO A 111 -9.72 15.74 24.07
C PRO A 111 -10.78 15.26 25.05
N THR A 112 -12.03 15.12 24.59
CA THR A 112 -13.04 14.41 25.39
C THR A 112 -12.72 12.92 25.46
N PRO A 113 -13.13 12.20 26.52
CA PRO A 113 -12.84 10.77 26.67
C PRO A 113 -13.30 9.92 25.47
N GLU A 114 -14.43 10.31 24.87
CA GLU A 114 -15.02 9.66 23.69
C GLU A 114 -14.13 9.78 22.45
N LEU A 115 -13.59 10.97 22.18
CA LEU A 115 -12.65 11.20 21.07
C LEU A 115 -11.30 10.53 21.33
N GLN A 116 -10.89 10.43 22.59
CA GLN A 116 -9.67 9.76 22.99
C GLN A 116 -9.76 8.23 22.79
N ALA A 117 -10.91 7.63 23.09
CA ALA A 117 -11.18 6.22 22.85
C ALA A 117 -11.23 5.87 21.34
N ALA A 118 -11.82 6.76 20.52
CA ALA A 118 -11.95 6.56 19.08
C ALA A 118 -10.63 6.71 18.28
N ARG A 119 -9.54 7.15 18.92
CA ARG A 119 -8.21 7.34 18.30
C ARG A 119 -7.60 6.04 17.80
N THR A 120 -7.84 4.93 18.49
CA THR A 120 -7.28 3.60 18.18
C THR A 120 -8.42 2.66 17.84
N PRO A 121 -8.84 2.58 16.56
CA PRO A 121 -9.77 1.55 16.14
C PRO A 121 -9.08 0.19 16.29
N THR A 122 -9.46 -0.57 17.33
CA THR A 122 -9.06 -1.97 17.55
C THR A 122 -9.81 -2.91 16.62
#